data_AF-A0A2J8XBW4-F1
#
_entry.id   AF-A0A2J8XBW4-F1
#
_cell.length_a   1.000
_cell.length_b   1.000
_cell.length_c   1.000
_cell.angle_alpha   90.00
_cell.angle_beta   90.00
_cell.angle_gamma   90.00
#
_symmetry.space_group_name_H-M   'P 1'
#
loop_
_entity.id
_entity.type
_entity.pdbx_description
1 polymer ?
#
loop_
_entity_poly.entity_id
_entity_poly.type
_entity_poly.pdbx_seq_one_letter_code
_entity_poly.pdbx_strand_id
1 'polypeptide(L)'
;MMVQGQEYEAGGSVIHPLNLHMKRFVKDLGLSTVQASGGLLGIYNGETLVFEESNWFIINVIKLVWRYGFQSLRMHMWVEDVLDKFMRIYRYQSHDYAFSSVEKLLHALGGDDFLGMLNRTLLETLQKAGFSEKFLNEMIAPVMRVNYGQSTDINAFVGAVSLSCSDSGLWAVEGGNKLVCSGLLQASKSNLISGSVMYIEEKTKTKHT
;
A
#
# COMPACT_ATOMS: atom_id res chain seq x y z
N MET A 1 -4.89 19.23 -1.18
CA MET A 1 -5.74 19.97 -2.13
C MET A 1 -6.84 20.66 -1.35
N MET A 2 -7.08 21.95 -1.57
CA MET A 2 -8.17 22.67 -0.90
C MET A 2 -9.40 22.68 -1.81
N VAL A 3 -10.53 22.18 -1.32
CA VAL A 3 -11.81 22.17 -2.02
C VAL A 3 -12.88 22.66 -1.06
N GLN A 4 -13.59 23.73 -1.42
CA GLN A 4 -14.65 24.33 -0.58
C GLN A 4 -14.19 24.64 0.87
N GLY A 5 -12.94 25.08 1.04
CA GLY A 5 -12.38 25.40 2.36
C GLY A 5 -11.99 24.18 3.21
N GLN A 6 -12.14 22.96 2.68
CA GLN A 6 -11.66 21.72 3.30
C GLN A 6 -10.36 21.28 2.63
N GLU A 7 -9.42 20.76 3.43
CA GLU A 7 -8.19 20.17 2.91
C GLU A 7 -8.35 18.66 2.72
N TYR A 8 -7.96 18.19 1.55
CA TYR A 8 -7.96 16.78 1.18
C TYR A 8 -6.56 16.32 0.79
N GLU A 9 -6.24 15.07 1.07
CA GLU A 9 -5.04 14.44 0.54
C GLU A 9 -5.15 14.32 -0.98
N ALA A 10 -4.09 14.76 -1.67
CA ALA A 10 -3.97 14.63 -3.14
C ALA A 10 -3.13 13.43 -3.55
N GLY A 11 -2.58 12.69 -2.58
CA GLY A 11 -1.74 11.51 -2.77
C GLY A 11 -2.07 10.45 -1.72
N GLY A 12 -1.05 9.83 -1.12
CA GLY A 12 -1.24 8.80 -0.09
C GLY A 12 -2.06 9.31 1.10
N SER A 13 -3.31 8.86 1.19
CA SER A 13 -4.28 9.30 2.19
C SER A 13 -4.33 8.41 3.42
N VAL A 14 -3.90 7.16 3.29
CA VAL A 14 -3.96 6.14 4.36
C VAL A 14 -2.60 5.51 4.57
N ILE A 15 -2.31 5.11 5.80
CA ILE A 15 -1.04 4.54 6.23
C ILE A 15 -1.31 3.19 6.88
N HIS A 16 -0.56 2.17 6.45
CA HIS A 16 -0.66 0.83 7.00
C HIS A 16 0.02 0.74 8.39
N PRO A 17 -0.54 -0.01 9.37
CA PRO A 17 0.07 -0.23 10.69
C PRO A 17 1.47 -0.81 10.70
N LEU A 18 1.89 -1.47 9.62
CA LEU A 18 3.23 -2.05 9.43
C LEU A 18 4.23 -1.07 8.78
N ASN A 19 3.84 0.17 8.51
CA ASN A 19 4.78 1.22 8.12
C ASN A 19 5.49 1.78 9.36
N LEU A 20 6.59 1.13 9.77
CA LEU A 20 7.33 1.45 10.99
C LEU A 20 7.99 2.83 10.92
N HIS A 21 8.39 3.27 9.72
CA HIS A 21 8.97 4.61 9.52
C HIS A 21 7.94 5.70 9.79
N MET A 22 6.74 5.60 9.20
CA MET A 22 5.68 6.59 9.43
C MET A 22 5.24 6.63 10.90
N LYS A 23 5.13 5.48 11.57
CA LYS A 23 4.83 5.43 13.01
C LYS A 23 5.90 6.15 13.84
N ARG A 24 7.17 5.93 13.51
CA ARG A 24 8.28 6.60 14.19
C ARG A 24 8.27 8.10 13.92
N PHE A 25 8.11 8.54 12.67
CA PHE A 25 8.12 9.96 12.34
C PHE A 25 6.99 10.73 13.01
N VAL A 26 5.78 10.17 13.01
CA VAL A 26 4.64 10.78 13.70
C VAL A 26 4.90 10.91 15.20
N LYS A 27 5.46 9.87 15.82
CA LYS A 27 5.85 9.90 17.24
C LYS A 27 6.94 10.95 17.51
N ASP A 28 8.01 10.95 16.72
CA ASP A 28 9.16 11.84 16.89
C ASP A 28 8.78 13.32 16.66
N LEU A 29 7.78 13.58 15.81
CA LEU A 29 7.24 14.93 15.54
C LEU A 29 6.11 15.35 16.50
N GLY A 30 5.64 14.45 17.38
CA GLY A 30 4.52 14.72 18.28
C GLY A 30 3.19 14.94 17.58
N LEU A 31 2.96 14.28 16.43
CA LEU A 31 1.73 14.40 15.64
C LEU A 31 0.66 13.41 16.12
N SER A 32 -0.60 13.81 16.01
CA SER A 32 -1.77 12.97 16.29
C SER A 32 -2.17 12.14 15.06
N THR A 33 -2.79 10.98 15.30
CA THR A 33 -3.32 10.11 14.24
C THR A 33 -4.81 9.92 14.37
N VAL A 34 -5.50 9.82 13.24
CA VAL A 34 -6.92 9.48 13.13
C VAL A 34 -7.10 8.17 12.38
N GLN A 35 -8.20 7.45 12.64
CA GLN A 35 -8.56 6.28 11.85
C GLN A 35 -8.92 6.73 10.43
N ALA A 36 -8.36 6.05 9.43
CA ALA A 36 -8.53 6.44 8.03
C ALA A 36 -9.93 6.08 7.47
N SER A 37 -10.61 5.11 8.07
CA SER A 37 -11.93 4.66 7.63
C SER A 37 -13.04 5.24 8.51
N GLY A 38 -13.98 5.92 7.88
CA GLY A 38 -15.28 6.26 8.43
C GLY A 38 -16.36 5.98 7.38
N GLY A 39 -17.35 5.16 7.72
CA GLY A 39 -18.46 4.81 6.82
C GLY A 39 -18.57 3.31 6.53
N LEU A 40 -19.63 2.95 5.79
CA LEU A 40 -19.91 1.58 5.35
C LEU A 40 -19.40 1.40 3.91
N LEU A 41 -18.74 0.26 3.64
CA LEU A 41 -18.34 -0.10 2.28
C LEU A 41 -19.55 -0.52 1.44
N GLY A 42 -19.59 -0.02 0.20
CA GLY A 42 -20.51 -0.49 -0.83
C GLY A 42 -19.74 -0.77 -2.13
N ILE A 43 -20.11 -1.83 -2.83
CA ILE A 43 -19.51 -2.22 -4.10
C ILE A 43 -20.56 -2.14 -5.19
N TYR A 44 -20.34 -1.22 -6.14
CA TYR A 44 -21.22 -1.00 -7.29
C TYR A 44 -20.63 -1.62 -8.54
N ASN A 45 -21.42 -2.40 -9.28
CA ASN A 45 -20.97 -3.04 -10.51
C ASN A 45 -21.30 -2.25 -11.79
N GLY A 46 -21.86 -1.04 -11.67
CA GLY A 46 -22.35 -0.25 -12.80
C GLY A 46 -23.87 -0.29 -12.98
N GLU A 47 -24.54 -1.24 -12.33
CA GLU A 47 -26.00 -1.38 -12.37
C GLU A 47 -26.60 -1.40 -10.95
N THR A 48 -26.05 -2.21 -10.06
CA THR A 48 -26.55 -2.41 -8.68
C THR A 48 -25.40 -2.51 -7.67
N LEU A 49 -25.72 -2.32 -6.40
CA LEU A 49 -24.80 -2.59 -5.31
C LEU A 49 -24.77 -4.10 -5.05
N VAL A 50 -23.67 -4.75 -5.43
CA VAL A 50 -23.50 -6.21 -5.30
C VAL A 50 -23.11 -6.64 -3.89
N PHE A 51 -22.56 -5.71 -3.11
CA PHE A 51 -22.23 -5.87 -1.70
C PHE A 51 -22.36 -4.54 -0.98
N GLU A 52 -22.93 -4.58 0.22
CA GLU A 52 -23.06 -3.44 1.13
C GLU A 52 -22.82 -3.91 2.56
N GLU A 53 -21.90 -3.25 3.24
CA GLU A 53 -21.72 -3.42 4.66
C GLU A 53 -22.91 -2.87 5.44
N SER A 54 -23.13 -3.48 6.60
CA SER A 54 -24.03 -3.00 7.63
C SER A 54 -23.21 -2.59 8.86
N ASN A 55 -23.86 -1.89 9.79
CA ASN A 55 -23.25 -1.55 11.08
C ASN A 55 -22.94 -2.78 11.96
N TRP A 56 -23.41 -3.97 11.58
CA TRP A 56 -23.24 -5.20 12.36
C TRP A 56 -22.18 -6.09 11.73
N PHE A 57 -21.03 -6.20 12.41
CA PHE A 57 -19.90 -7.01 11.97
C PHE A 57 -20.29 -8.46 11.59
N ILE A 58 -21.09 -9.12 12.44
CA ILE A 58 -21.53 -10.52 12.20
C ILE A 58 -22.36 -10.63 10.92
N ILE A 59 -23.21 -9.65 10.62
CA ILE A 59 -24.00 -9.64 9.38
C ILE A 59 -23.07 -9.52 8.17
N ASN A 60 -22.04 -8.68 8.24
CA ASN A 60 -21.06 -8.51 7.16
C ASN A 60 -20.30 -9.83 6.91
N VAL A 61 -19.87 -10.51 7.97
CA VAL A 61 -19.22 -11.83 7.87
C VAL A 61 -20.14 -12.85 7.19
N ILE A 62 -21.40 -12.95 7.60
CA ILE A 62 -22.38 -13.87 6.99
C ILE A 62 -22.59 -13.52 5.51
N LYS A 63 -22.76 -12.24 5.17
CA LYS A 63 -22.91 -11.79 3.77
C LYS A 63 -21.71 -12.18 2.91
N LEU A 64 -20.49 -11.97 3.41
CA LEU A 64 -19.26 -12.32 2.72
C LEU A 64 -19.16 -13.83 2.49
N VAL A 65 -19.37 -14.63 3.54
CA VAL A 65 -19.31 -16.10 3.45
C VAL A 65 -20.40 -16.64 2.55
N TRP A 66 -21.61 -16.10 2.61
CA TRP A 66 -22.72 -16.53 1.75
C TRP A 66 -22.45 -16.22 0.28
N ARG A 67 -21.95 -15.02 -0.03
CA ARG A 67 -21.76 -14.56 -1.41
C ARG A 67 -20.48 -15.08 -2.06
N TYR A 68 -19.42 -15.20 -1.26
CA TYR A 68 -18.05 -15.45 -1.73
C TYR A 68 -17.37 -16.63 -1.04
N GLY A 69 -18.02 -17.30 -0.09
CA GLY A 69 -17.36 -18.35 0.71
C GLY A 69 -16.19 -17.79 1.53
N PHE A 70 -15.15 -18.59 1.71
CA PHE A 70 -13.94 -18.20 2.45
C PHE A 70 -12.93 -17.39 1.62
N GLN A 71 -13.33 -16.83 0.46
CA GLN A 71 -12.43 -16.09 -0.43
C GLN A 71 -11.88 -14.82 0.25
N SER A 72 -12.66 -14.11 1.07
CA SER A 72 -12.17 -12.96 1.83
C SER A 72 -11.07 -13.33 2.83
N LEU A 73 -11.25 -14.45 3.55
CA LEU A 73 -10.24 -14.95 4.47
C LEU A 73 -8.97 -15.38 3.72
N ARG A 74 -9.13 -16.06 2.58
CA ARG A 74 -8.01 -16.46 1.72
C ARG A 74 -7.24 -15.24 1.20
N MET A 75 -7.95 -14.17 0.84
CA MET A 75 -7.33 -12.91 0.39
C MET A 75 -6.50 -12.28 1.51
N HIS A 76 -7.07 -12.18 2.72
CA HIS A 76 -6.33 -11.67 3.87
C HIS A 76 -5.07 -12.51 4.18
N MET A 77 -5.18 -13.84 4.20
CA MET A 77 -4.02 -14.72 4.40
C MET A 77 -2.95 -14.56 3.31
N TRP A 78 -3.37 -14.34 2.06
CA TRP A 78 -2.45 -14.12 0.94
C TRP A 78 -1.72 -12.78 1.05
N VAL A 79 -2.43 -11.70 1.43
CA VAL A 79 -1.81 -10.38 1.68
C VAL A 79 -0.85 -10.45 2.87
N GLU A 80 -1.24 -11.11 3.96
CA GLU A 80 -0.40 -11.29 5.15
C GLU A 80 0.91 -12.04 4.83
N ASP A 81 0.89 -13.09 4.01
CA ASP A 81 2.12 -13.78 3.57
C ASP A 81 3.07 -12.84 2.79
N VAL A 82 2.51 -11.99 1.92
CA VAL A 82 3.29 -10.99 1.19
C VAL A 82 3.86 -9.95 2.16
N LEU A 83 3.06 -9.46 3.11
CA LEU A 83 3.49 -8.49 4.11
C LEU A 83 4.59 -9.06 5.02
N ASP A 84 4.45 -10.28 5.52
CA ASP A 84 5.46 -10.94 6.37
C ASP A 84 6.83 -11.01 5.67
N LYS A 85 6.84 -11.42 4.39
CA LYS A 85 8.06 -11.40 3.56
C LYS A 85 8.58 -9.99 3.36
N PHE A 86 7.72 -9.02 3.06
CA PHE A 86 8.12 -7.63 2.84
C PHE A 86 8.72 -6.98 4.09
N MET A 87 8.23 -7.32 5.29
CA MET A 87 8.73 -6.80 6.58
C MET A 87 10.22 -7.08 6.83
N ARG A 88 10.81 -8.06 6.14
CA ARG A 88 12.26 -8.32 6.18
C ARG A 88 13.08 -7.09 5.77
N ILE A 89 12.50 -6.13 5.05
CA ILE A 89 13.16 -4.89 4.64
C ILE A 89 13.73 -4.13 5.84
N TYR A 90 13.01 -4.12 6.97
CA TYR A 90 13.46 -3.43 8.18
C TYR A 90 14.69 -4.09 8.80
N ARG A 91 14.84 -5.40 8.67
CA ARG A 91 16.04 -6.12 9.13
C ARG A 91 17.25 -5.77 8.27
N TYR A 92 17.10 -5.66 6.95
CA TYR A 92 18.19 -5.23 6.07
C TYR A 92 18.59 -3.78 6.37
N GLN A 93 17.60 -2.90 6.50
CA GLN A 93 17.82 -1.48 6.84
C GLN A 93 18.48 -1.30 8.21
N SER A 94 18.15 -2.11 9.21
CA SER A 94 18.76 -2.02 10.54
C SER A 94 20.24 -2.45 10.58
N HIS A 95 20.73 -3.10 9.51
CA HIS A 95 22.13 -3.49 9.34
C HIS A 95 22.82 -2.64 8.25
N ASP A 96 22.25 -1.47 7.93
CA ASP A 96 22.74 -0.54 6.90
C ASP A 96 22.96 -1.20 5.53
N TYR A 97 22.19 -2.27 5.24
CA TYR A 97 22.30 -2.98 3.99
C TYR A 97 21.51 -2.27 2.89
N ALA A 98 22.18 -1.97 1.78
CA ALA A 98 21.59 -1.37 0.60
C ALA A 98 21.70 -2.31 -0.61
N PHE A 99 20.76 -2.18 -1.55
CA PHE A 99 20.70 -3.00 -2.75
C PHE A 99 21.05 -2.15 -3.97
N SER A 100 21.83 -2.73 -4.90
CA SER A 100 22.21 -2.05 -6.14
C SER A 100 21.11 -2.05 -7.21
N SER A 101 20.02 -2.79 -7.00
CA SER A 101 18.86 -2.83 -7.91
C SER A 101 17.60 -3.26 -7.18
N VAL A 102 16.44 -2.97 -7.78
CA VAL A 102 15.12 -3.31 -7.23
C VAL A 102 14.91 -4.83 -7.22
N GLU A 103 15.41 -5.55 -8.23
CA GLU A 103 15.32 -7.01 -8.31
C GLU A 103 16.08 -7.66 -7.16
N LYS A 104 17.30 -7.19 -6.85
CA LYS A 104 18.07 -7.71 -5.71
C LYS A 104 17.36 -7.44 -4.39
N LEU A 105 16.74 -6.26 -4.22
CA LEU A 105 15.93 -5.94 -3.05
C LEU A 105 14.77 -6.92 -2.93
N LEU A 106 13.92 -7.02 -3.95
CA LEU A 106 12.71 -7.84 -3.91
C LEU A 106 13.01 -9.33 -3.75
N HIS A 107 14.08 -9.82 -4.40
CA HIS A 107 14.56 -11.18 -4.20
C HIS A 107 15.03 -11.42 -2.75
N ALA A 108 15.71 -10.46 -2.11
CA ALA A 108 16.11 -10.61 -0.72
C ALA A 108 14.92 -10.59 0.26
N LEU A 109 13.83 -9.90 -0.10
CA LEU A 109 12.60 -9.89 0.71
C LEU A 109 11.80 -11.19 0.53
N GLY A 110 11.48 -11.58 -0.70
CA GLY A 110 10.53 -12.66 -0.99
C GLY A 110 11.02 -13.74 -1.94
N GLY A 111 12.30 -13.75 -2.31
CA GLY A 111 12.87 -14.72 -3.25
C GLY A 111 12.32 -14.57 -4.68
N ASP A 112 12.37 -15.67 -5.42
CA ASP A 112 11.86 -15.73 -6.79
C ASP A 112 10.34 -15.49 -6.88
N ASP A 113 9.59 -15.72 -5.80
CA ASP A 113 8.16 -15.46 -5.76
C ASP A 113 7.87 -13.97 -5.98
N PHE A 114 8.58 -13.07 -5.29
CA PHE A 114 8.42 -11.62 -5.47
C PHE A 114 8.83 -11.17 -6.86
N LEU A 115 9.89 -11.74 -7.43
CA LEU A 115 10.29 -11.45 -8.82
C LEU A 115 9.22 -11.95 -9.81
N GLY A 116 8.64 -13.12 -9.55
CA GLY A 116 7.55 -13.67 -10.34
C GLY A 116 6.30 -12.79 -10.30
N MET A 117 6.01 -12.16 -9.17
CA MET A 117 4.87 -11.24 -9.02
C MET A 117 5.01 -9.95 -9.85
N LEU A 118 6.23 -9.55 -10.23
CA LEU A 118 6.44 -8.40 -11.13
C LEU A 118 6.10 -8.75 -12.59
N ASN A 119 6.23 -10.03 -12.95
CA ASN A 119 6.12 -10.52 -14.33
C ASN A 119 4.79 -11.22 -14.63
N ARG A 120 3.90 -11.33 -13.65
CA ARG A 120 2.57 -11.93 -13.80
C ARG A 120 1.52 -10.93 -13.40
N THR A 121 0.35 -11.01 -14.04
CA THR A 121 -0.79 -10.19 -13.65
C THR A 121 -1.34 -10.64 -12.30
N LEU A 122 -2.01 -9.73 -11.60
CA LEU A 122 -2.75 -10.05 -10.39
C LEU A 122 -3.83 -11.09 -10.69
N LEU A 123 -4.52 -10.96 -11.83
CA LEU A 123 -5.55 -11.90 -12.25
C LEU A 123 -5.02 -13.33 -12.34
N GLU A 124 -3.96 -13.56 -13.11
CA GLU A 124 -3.34 -14.89 -13.27
C GLU A 124 -2.87 -15.45 -11.92
N THR A 125 -2.32 -14.59 -11.07
CA THR A 125 -1.80 -14.98 -9.76
C THR A 125 -2.91 -15.45 -8.84
N LEU A 126 -4.02 -14.70 -8.75
CA LEU A 126 -5.13 -15.07 -7.90
C LEU A 126 -5.95 -16.23 -8.48
N GLN A 127 -6.09 -16.35 -9.80
CA GLN A 127 -6.71 -17.53 -10.41
C GLN A 127 -5.93 -18.81 -10.10
N LYS A 128 -4.59 -18.79 -10.24
CA LYS A 128 -3.72 -19.90 -9.84
C LYS A 128 -3.80 -20.18 -8.34
N ALA A 129 -3.97 -19.14 -7.54
CA ALA A 129 -4.25 -19.26 -6.11
C ALA A 129 -5.72 -19.60 -5.81
N GLY A 130 -6.53 -20.07 -6.77
CA GLY A 130 -7.85 -20.65 -6.53
C GLY A 130 -8.95 -19.64 -6.16
N PHE A 131 -8.79 -18.36 -6.49
CA PHE A 131 -9.85 -17.37 -6.32
C PHE A 131 -10.90 -17.49 -7.42
N SER A 132 -12.18 -17.47 -7.04
CA SER A 132 -13.29 -17.55 -8.00
C SER A 132 -13.41 -16.27 -8.83
N GLU A 133 -13.78 -16.39 -10.11
CA GLU A 133 -14.01 -15.23 -10.99
C GLU A 133 -14.98 -14.20 -10.40
N LYS A 134 -16.04 -14.66 -9.74
CA LYS A 134 -17.00 -13.78 -9.06
C LYS A 134 -16.32 -12.88 -8.03
N PHE A 135 -15.50 -13.44 -7.16
CA PHE A 135 -14.75 -12.67 -6.15
C PHE A 135 -13.72 -11.73 -6.80
N LEU A 136 -13.05 -12.18 -7.87
CA LEU A 136 -12.09 -11.35 -8.61
C LEU A 136 -12.79 -10.12 -9.23
N ASN A 137 -13.95 -10.31 -9.83
CA ASN A 137 -14.70 -9.25 -10.49
C ASN A 137 -15.43 -8.31 -9.51
N GLU A 138 -16.02 -8.86 -8.45
CA GLU A 138 -16.83 -8.09 -7.50
C GLU A 138 -16.03 -7.52 -6.33
N MET A 139 -14.88 -8.10 -5.93
CA MET A 139 -14.09 -7.60 -4.80
C MET A 139 -12.74 -7.05 -5.22
N ILE A 140 -11.97 -7.79 -6.03
CA ILE A 140 -10.58 -7.42 -6.34
C ILE A 140 -10.50 -6.29 -7.37
N ALA A 141 -11.23 -6.40 -8.48
CA ALA A 141 -11.20 -5.40 -9.54
C ALA A 141 -11.63 -3.99 -9.08
N PRO A 142 -12.68 -3.82 -8.24
CA PRO A 142 -13.01 -2.52 -7.67
C PRO A 142 -11.87 -1.91 -6.83
N VAL A 143 -11.16 -2.70 -6.01
CA VAL A 143 -10.02 -2.20 -5.23
C VAL A 143 -8.91 -1.69 -6.14
N MET A 144 -8.60 -2.41 -7.22
CA MET A 144 -7.62 -1.94 -8.22
C MET A 144 -8.04 -0.62 -8.87
N ARG A 145 -9.32 -0.49 -9.22
CA ARG A 145 -9.85 0.74 -9.82
C ARG A 145 -9.81 1.93 -8.86
N VAL A 146 -10.14 1.72 -7.59
CA VAL A 146 -10.12 2.78 -6.57
C VAL A 146 -8.69 3.28 -6.32
N ASN A 147 -7.72 2.38 -6.20
CA ASN A 147 -6.35 2.76 -5.84
C ASN A 147 -5.50 3.21 -7.04
N TYR A 148 -5.71 2.62 -8.21
CA TYR A 148 -4.82 2.81 -9.37
C TYR A 148 -5.54 3.14 -10.68
N GLY A 149 -6.88 3.09 -10.72
CA GLY A 149 -7.62 3.26 -11.97
C GLY A 149 -7.33 2.16 -13.00
N GLN A 150 -6.83 1.00 -12.56
CA GLN A 150 -6.40 -0.11 -13.44
C GLN A 150 -7.29 -1.35 -13.26
N SER A 151 -7.21 -2.25 -14.25
CA SER A 151 -7.78 -3.60 -14.16
C SER A 151 -6.90 -4.52 -13.30
N THR A 152 -7.31 -5.78 -13.17
CA THR A 152 -6.51 -6.84 -12.54
C THR A 152 -5.33 -7.31 -13.41
N ASP A 153 -5.06 -6.65 -14.54
CA ASP A 153 -3.90 -6.91 -15.39
C ASP A 153 -2.62 -6.24 -14.87
N ILE A 154 -2.74 -5.38 -13.85
CA ILE A 154 -1.59 -4.86 -13.10
C ILE A 154 -0.73 -6.02 -12.56
N ASN A 155 0.58 -5.80 -12.41
CA ASN A 155 1.44 -6.83 -11.84
C ASN A 155 0.97 -7.21 -10.42
N ALA A 156 1.15 -8.48 -10.07
CA ALA A 156 0.62 -9.04 -8.83
C ALA A 156 1.22 -8.41 -7.57
N PHE A 157 2.46 -7.87 -7.65
CA PHE A 157 3.09 -7.21 -6.52
C PHE A 157 2.36 -5.92 -6.15
N VAL A 158 2.11 -5.05 -7.13
CA VAL A 158 1.31 -3.83 -6.90
C VAL A 158 -0.13 -4.18 -6.54
N GLY A 159 -0.68 -5.26 -7.12
CA GLY A 159 -1.97 -5.81 -6.72
C GLY A 159 -2.02 -6.16 -5.22
N ALA A 160 -0.98 -6.79 -4.68
CA ALA A 160 -0.88 -7.09 -3.24
C ALA A 160 -0.81 -5.82 -2.38
N VAL A 161 -0.02 -4.83 -2.82
CA VAL A 161 0.06 -3.52 -2.15
C VAL A 161 -1.31 -2.81 -2.13
N SER A 162 -2.06 -2.90 -3.22
CA SER A 162 -3.42 -2.35 -3.30
C SER A 162 -4.37 -3.02 -2.31
N LEU A 163 -4.26 -4.35 -2.18
CA LEU A 163 -5.14 -5.15 -1.31
C LEU A 163 -4.84 -4.97 0.18
N SER A 164 -3.59 -4.66 0.57
CA SER A 164 -3.27 -4.33 1.97
C SER A 164 -3.92 -3.03 2.45
N CYS A 165 -4.34 -2.15 1.54
CA CYS A 165 -5.19 -1.00 1.86
C CYS A 165 -6.66 -1.38 2.16
N SER A 166 -6.98 -2.68 2.19
CA SER A 166 -8.28 -3.19 2.66
C SER A 166 -8.20 -3.80 4.08
N ASP A 167 -7.02 -3.82 4.69
CA ASP A 167 -6.83 -4.35 6.04
C ASP A 167 -7.36 -3.39 7.12
N SER A 168 -7.62 -3.95 8.30
CA SER A 168 -8.07 -3.16 9.45
C SER A 168 -6.95 -2.31 10.04
N GLY A 169 -7.33 -1.17 10.63
CA GLY A 169 -6.39 -0.34 11.40
C GLY A 169 -5.59 0.67 10.58
N LEU A 170 -5.95 0.89 9.31
CA LEU A 170 -5.41 2.00 8.53
C LEU A 170 -5.65 3.33 9.24
N TRP A 171 -4.65 4.19 9.19
CA TRP A 171 -4.65 5.46 9.91
C TRP A 171 -4.10 6.58 9.02
N ALA A 172 -4.38 7.82 9.40
CA ALA A 172 -3.85 9.02 8.77
C ALA A 172 -3.39 10.01 9.85
N VAL A 173 -2.60 11.00 9.48
CA VAL A 173 -2.20 12.08 10.39
C VAL A 173 -3.32 13.11 10.50
N GLU A 174 -3.66 13.51 11.71
CA GLU A 174 -4.62 14.58 11.95
C GLU A 174 -4.10 15.90 11.35
N GLY A 175 -4.89 16.56 10.51
CA GLY A 175 -4.44 17.75 9.76
C GLY A 175 -3.63 17.45 8.49
N GLY A 176 -3.43 16.16 8.14
CA GLY A 176 -2.88 15.70 6.87
C GLY A 176 -1.48 15.08 6.96
N ASN A 177 -1.26 14.06 6.15
CA ASN A 177 0.00 13.31 6.04
C ASN A 177 1.17 14.20 5.60
N LYS A 178 0.89 15.31 4.90
CA LYS A 178 1.88 16.34 4.54
C LYS A 178 2.67 16.89 5.73
N LEU A 179 2.07 16.90 6.94
CA LEU A 179 2.70 17.40 8.16
C LEU A 179 3.94 16.61 8.55
N VAL A 180 4.00 15.31 8.18
CA VAL A 180 5.19 14.49 8.39
C VAL A 180 6.35 14.99 7.54
N CYS A 181 6.12 15.22 6.24
CA CYS A 181 7.16 15.71 5.34
C CYS A 181 7.68 17.10 5.75
N SER A 182 6.78 18.03 6.06
CA SER A 182 7.18 19.38 6.49
C SER A 182 7.90 19.36 7.83
N GLY A 183 7.44 18.55 8.79
CA GLY A 183 8.08 18.38 10.09
C GLY A 183 9.49 17.77 9.98
N LEU A 184 9.66 16.72 9.17
CA LEU A 184 10.97 16.11 8.93
C LEU A 184 11.95 17.07 8.25
N LEU A 185 11.48 17.87 7.29
CA LEU A 185 12.31 18.89 6.63
C LEU A 185 12.80 19.95 7.62
N GLN A 186 11.95 20.37 8.56
CA GLN A 186 12.34 21.31 9.62
C GLN A 186 13.33 20.66 10.61
N ALA A 187 13.07 19.42 11.02
CA ALA A 187 13.89 18.68 11.98
C ALA A 187 15.28 18.35 11.44
N SER A 188 15.41 18.09 10.13
CA SER A 188 16.69 17.74 9.50
C SER A 188 17.69 18.91 9.49
N LYS A 189 17.21 20.16 9.63
CA LYS A 189 18.00 21.40 9.46
C LYS A 189 18.71 21.46 8.10
N SER A 190 18.22 20.72 7.10
CA SER A 190 18.81 20.69 5.77
C SER A 190 18.58 22.01 5.04
N ASN A 191 19.55 22.43 4.23
CA ASN A 191 19.36 23.55 3.31
C ASN A 191 18.56 23.08 2.09
N LEU A 192 17.27 23.44 2.02
CA LEU A 192 16.43 23.14 0.86
C LEU A 192 16.81 24.05 -0.31
N ILE A 193 17.30 23.45 -1.39
CA ILE A 193 17.59 24.15 -2.64
C ILE A 193 16.42 23.91 -3.60
N SER A 194 15.66 24.96 -3.91
CA SER A 194 14.61 24.91 -4.92
C SER A 194 15.21 25.00 -6.32
N GLY A 195 15.09 23.92 -7.10
CA GLY A 195 15.55 23.88 -8.49
C GLY A 195 15.36 22.51 -9.13
N SER A 196 15.54 22.45 -10.44
CA SER A 196 15.51 21.20 -11.20
C SER A 196 16.92 20.63 -11.33
N VAL A 197 17.10 19.36 -10.97
CA VAL A 197 18.35 18.64 -11.24
C VAL A 197 18.38 18.26 -12.73
N MET A 198 19.33 18.83 -13.48
CA MET A 198 19.42 18.61 -14.94
C MET A 198 20.32 17.44 -15.32
N TYR A 199 21.42 17.23 -14.58
CA TYR A 199 22.32 16.10 -14.75
C TYR A 199 23.03 15.80 -13.42
N ILE A 200 23.45 14.55 -13.25
CA ILE A 200 24.29 14.09 -12.16
C ILE A 200 25.50 13.42 -12.79
N GLU A 201 26.70 13.79 -12.36
CA GLU A 201 27.95 13.21 -12.84
C GLU A 201 28.74 12.67 -11.65
N GLU A 202 29.24 11.45 -11.78
CA GLU A 202 30.12 10.86 -10.78
C GLU A 202 31.53 11.47 -10.92
N LYS A 203 32.02 12.13 -9.88
CA LYS A 203 33.42 12.57 -9.85
C LYS A 203 34.33 11.37 -9.57
N THR A 204 34.88 10.77 -10.63
CA THR A 204 35.98 9.82 -10.49
C THR A 204 37.23 10.59 -10.05
N LYS A 205 37.73 10.34 -8.83
CA LYS A 205 39.05 10.85 -8.42
C LYS A 205 40.12 10.12 -9.23
N THR A 206 40.77 10.79 -10.17
CA THR A 206 41.98 10.28 -10.82
C THR A 206 43.06 10.10 -9.75
N LYS A 207 43.44 8.86 -9.45
CA LYS A 207 44.64 8.60 -8.65
C LYS A 207 45.84 9.06 -9.48
N HIS A 208 46.46 10.17 -9.11
CA HIS A 208 47.82 10.45 -9.54
C HIS A 208 48.74 9.42 -8.88
N THR A 209 49.13 8.40 -9.65
CA THR A 209 50.27 7.52 -9.36
C THR A 209 51.57 8.25 -9.54
#